data_AF-A0AAN8F4W9-F1
#
_entry.id   AF-A0AAN8F4W9-F1
#
_cell.length_a   1.000
_cell.length_b   1.000
_cell.length_c   1.000
_cell.angle_alpha   90.00
_cell.angle_beta   90.00
_cell.angle_gamma   90.00
#
_symmetry.space_group_name_H-M   'P 1'
#
loop_
_entity.id
_entity.type
_entity.pdbx_description
1 polymer ?
#
loop_
_entity_poly.entity_id
_entity_poly.type
_entity_poly.pdbx_seq_one_letter_code
_entity_poly.pdbx_strand_id
1 'polypeptide(L)'
;MGEKPGAWNGVENGWMEFKNHRAPLWTLLNKGCDVTASGKYVSSYKTSAERQSVSLGALSIGRIGIIGKGVIASGLASTIAIRYSACRRQFGKTKGDELPVI
;
A
#
# COMPACT_ATOMS: atom_id res chain seq x y z
N MET A 1 -9.95 -0.51 16.62
CA MET A 1 -10.16 0.51 15.57
C MET A 1 -11.60 0.42 15.11
N GLY A 2 -12.18 1.53 14.69
CA GLY A 2 -13.56 1.58 14.18
C GLY A 2 -13.66 1.17 12.72
N GLU A 3 -14.76 1.60 12.10
CA GLU A 3 -15.08 1.35 10.70
C GLU A 3 -14.02 1.90 9.74
N LYS A 4 -13.89 1.22 8.61
CA LYS A 4 -12.98 1.55 7.51
C LYS A 4 -13.73 1.59 6.18
N PRO A 5 -13.19 2.28 5.17
CA PRO A 5 -13.87 2.40 3.89
C PRO A 5 -13.92 1.07 3.13
N GLY A 6 -15.11 0.72 2.66
CA GLY A 6 -15.34 -0.39 1.71
C GLY A 6 -14.77 -1.73 2.18
N ALA A 7 -14.04 -2.40 1.27
CA ALA A 7 -13.47 -3.73 1.53
C ALA A 7 -12.43 -3.75 2.67
N TRP A 8 -11.91 -2.59 3.09
CA TRP A 8 -10.96 -2.53 4.20
C TRP A 8 -11.56 -2.89 5.55
N ASN A 9 -12.89 -2.93 5.68
CA ASN A 9 -13.54 -3.48 6.89
C ASN A 9 -13.20 -4.96 7.14
N GLY A 10 -12.85 -5.73 6.11
CA GLY A 10 -12.43 -7.13 6.26
C GLY A 10 -11.00 -7.32 6.77
N VAL A 11 -10.23 -6.25 6.94
CA VAL A 11 -8.87 -6.31 7.51
C VAL A 11 -8.95 -6.07 9.02
N GLU A 12 -8.24 -6.80 9.85
CA GLU A 12 -8.29 -6.57 11.31
C GLU A 12 -7.16 -5.64 11.77
N ASN A 13 -7.39 -4.34 11.64
CA ASN A 13 -6.43 -3.34 12.13
C ASN A 13 -6.61 -3.14 13.65
N GLY A 14 -5.54 -3.38 14.41
CA GLY A 14 -5.52 -3.24 15.87
C GLY A 14 -4.68 -2.07 16.38
N TRP A 15 -4.68 -1.90 17.70
CA TRP A 15 -3.72 -1.08 18.42
C TRP A 15 -3.00 -1.96 19.44
N MET A 16 -1.79 -1.59 19.80
CA MET A 16 -1.01 -2.28 20.81
C MET A 16 -0.25 -1.26 21.64
N GLU A 17 -0.24 -1.47 22.96
CA GLU A 17 0.52 -0.66 23.92
C GLU A 17 1.53 -1.58 24.63
N PHE A 18 2.76 -1.09 24.79
CA PHE A 18 3.78 -1.77 25.57
C PHE A 18 4.02 -0.97 26.86
N LYS A 19 3.73 -1.59 28.02
CA LYS A 19 4.04 -1.00 29.34
C LYS A 19 5.23 -1.72 29.97
N ASN A 20 6.42 -1.10 29.90
CA ASN A 20 7.67 -1.65 30.43
C ASN A 20 7.96 -3.10 29.98
N HIS A 21 7.53 -3.47 28.77
CA HIS A 21 7.75 -4.80 28.22
C HIS A 21 9.24 -5.03 27.96
N ARG A 22 9.76 -6.20 28.37
CA ARG A 22 11.14 -6.61 28.13
C ARG A 22 11.15 -7.74 27.10
N ALA A 23 11.94 -7.56 26.06
CA ALA A 23 12.25 -8.60 25.09
C ALA A 23 13.74 -8.96 25.16
N PRO A 24 14.12 -10.22 24.91
CA PRO A 24 15.52 -10.61 24.79
C PRO A 24 16.22 -9.87 23.65
N LEU A 25 17.52 -9.57 23.79
CA LEU A 25 18.28 -8.87 22.75
C LEU A 25 18.26 -9.56 21.39
N TRP A 26 18.19 -10.90 21.36
CA TRP A 26 18.15 -11.68 20.11
C TRP A 26 16.88 -11.46 19.27
N THR A 27 15.83 -10.82 19.81
CA THR A 27 14.64 -10.45 19.02
C THR A 27 14.85 -9.19 18.18
N LEU A 28 15.99 -8.51 18.33
CA LEU A 28 16.34 -7.32 17.56
C LEU A 28 16.71 -7.71 16.12
N LEU A 29 16.04 -7.11 15.14
CA LEU A 29 16.45 -7.21 13.73
C LEU A 29 17.70 -6.35 13.50
N ASN A 30 18.88 -6.97 13.56
CA ASN A 30 20.18 -6.30 13.65
C ASN A 30 21.08 -6.45 12.41
N LYS A 31 20.50 -6.70 11.22
CA LYS A 31 21.25 -7.04 9.99
C LYS A 31 22.35 -6.05 9.59
N GLY A 32 22.19 -4.75 9.85
CA GLY A 32 23.20 -3.72 9.53
C GLY A 32 23.66 -2.89 10.73
N CYS A 33 23.05 -3.10 11.89
CA CYS A 33 23.30 -2.35 13.11
C CYS A 33 23.02 -3.27 14.30
N ASP A 34 23.92 -3.34 15.28
CA ASP A 34 23.82 -4.26 16.41
C ASP A 34 24.18 -3.58 17.73
N VAL A 35 23.91 -4.26 18.84
CA VAL A 35 24.30 -3.85 20.19
C VAL A 35 25.13 -4.96 20.83
N THR A 36 26.36 -4.64 21.23
CA THR A 36 27.23 -5.63 21.89
C THR A 36 26.68 -6.03 23.26
N ALA A 37 27.17 -7.15 23.82
CA ALA A 37 26.81 -7.57 25.18
C ALA A 37 27.12 -6.51 26.27
N SER A 38 28.07 -5.61 26.00
CA SER A 38 28.41 -4.47 26.86
C SER A 38 27.53 -3.24 26.63
N GLY A 39 26.51 -3.32 25.76
CA GLY A 39 25.58 -2.22 25.46
C GLY A 39 26.07 -1.21 24.41
N LYS A 40 27.12 -1.50 23.65
CA LYS A 40 27.66 -0.57 22.64
C LYS A 40 26.96 -0.76 21.29
N TYR A 41 26.42 0.32 20.74
CA TYR A 41 25.89 0.34 19.38
C TYR A 41 27.03 0.22 18.35
N VAL A 42 26.84 -0.66 17.35
CA VAL A 42 27.73 -0.84 16.21
C VAL A 42 26.93 -0.80 14.91
N SER A 43 27.53 -0.28 13.84
CA SER A 43 26.89 -0.13 12.53
C SER A 43 27.88 -0.48 11.44
N SER A 44 27.46 -1.28 10.46
CA SER A 44 28.25 -1.56 9.26
C SER A 44 28.14 -0.43 8.22
N TYR A 45 27.13 0.43 8.35
CA TYR A 45 26.94 1.58 7.45
C TYR A 45 27.93 2.70 7.76
N LYS A 46 28.49 3.30 6.71
CA LYS A 46 29.50 4.37 6.81
C LYS A 46 28.86 5.71 7.16
N THR A 47 27.61 5.92 6.75
CA THR A 47 26.90 7.18 6.95
C THR A 47 25.47 6.96 7.42
N SER A 48 24.91 7.96 8.11
CA SER A 48 23.51 7.97 8.51
C SER A 48 22.55 7.90 7.31
N ALA A 49 22.92 8.53 6.19
CA ALA A 49 22.14 8.52 4.95
C ALA A 49 22.04 7.12 4.33
N GLU A 50 23.14 6.36 4.32
CA GLU A 50 23.17 4.98 3.86
C GLU A 50 22.23 4.09 4.70
N ARG A 51 22.31 4.19 6.03
CA ARG A 51 21.44 3.45 6.95
C ARG A 51 19.95 3.77 6.73
N GLN A 52 19.63 5.05 6.55
CA GLN A 52 18.26 5.49 6.29
C GLN A 52 17.76 4.98 4.93
N SER A 53 18.61 5.02 3.91
CA SER A 53 18.28 4.52 2.57
C SER A 53 17.93 3.03 2.59
N VAL A 54 18.72 2.20 3.29
CA VAL A 54 18.44 0.77 3.43
C VAL A 54 17.14 0.52 4.19
N SER A 55 16.92 1.25 5.29
CA SER A 55 15.69 1.13 6.10
C SER A 55 14.43 1.49 5.30
N LEU A 56 14.50 2.56 4.50
CA LEU A 56 13.40 2.98 3.64
C LEU A 56 13.27 2.14 2.35
N GLY A 57 14.34 1.45 1.95
CA GLY A 57 14.38 0.61 0.76
C GLY A 57 13.31 -0.49 0.78
N ALA A 58 12.97 -1.01 1.96
CA ALA A 58 11.89 -1.98 2.12
C ALA A 58 10.52 -1.45 1.65
N LEU A 59 10.29 -0.14 1.73
CA LEU A 59 9.03 0.49 1.30
C LEU A 59 8.92 0.59 -0.23
N SER A 60 10.02 0.48 -0.97
CA SER A 60 10.03 0.62 -2.44
C SER A 60 9.21 -0.49 -3.11
N ILE A 61 9.32 -1.73 -2.65
CA ILE A 61 8.52 -2.85 -3.16
C ILE A 61 7.02 -2.59 -2.93
N GLY A 62 6.65 -2.07 -1.76
CA GLY A 62 5.29 -1.67 -1.44
C GLY A 62 4.74 -0.62 -2.42
N ARG A 63 5.55 0.39 -2.76
CA ARG A 63 5.17 1.44 -3.73
C ARG A 63 4.93 0.90 -5.14
N ILE A 64 5.79 0.00 -5.61
CA ILE A 64 5.61 -0.70 -6.89
C ILE A 64 4.28 -1.48 -6.87
N GLY A 65 3.99 -2.18 -5.77
CA GLY A 65 2.73 -2.89 -5.58
C GLY A 65 1.51 -1.98 -5.63
N ILE A 66 1.58 -0.78 -5.03
CA ILE A 66 0.49 0.21 -5.08
C ILE A 66 0.23 0.68 -6.52
N ILE A 67 1.28 1.02 -7.27
CA ILE A 67 1.17 1.42 -8.68
C ILE A 67 0.52 0.29 -9.50
N GLY A 68 0.98 -0.95 -9.33
CA GLY A 68 0.40 -2.11 -10.01
C GLY A 68 -1.10 -2.29 -9.72
N LYS A 69 -1.51 -2.13 -8.45
CA LYS A 69 -2.93 -2.15 -8.08
C LYS A 69 -3.74 -1.04 -8.75
N GLY A 70 -3.15 0.16 -8.88
CA GLY A 70 -3.75 1.29 -9.59
C GLY A 70 -4.04 0.96 -11.06
N VAL A 71 -3.06 0.42 -11.78
CA VAL A 71 -3.22 0.01 -13.18
C VAL A 71 -4.34 -1.01 -13.35
N ILE A 72 -4.39 -2.03 -12.49
CA ILE A 72 -5.45 -3.05 -12.52
C ILE A 72 -6.82 -2.43 -12.25
N ALA A 73 -6.94 -1.59 -11.22
CA ALA A 73 -8.19 -0.93 -10.87
C ALA A 73 -8.71 -0.05 -12.02
N SER A 74 -7.82 0.74 -12.64
CA SER A 74 -8.17 1.54 -13.83
C SER A 74 -8.59 0.66 -15.01
N GLY A 75 -7.90 -0.45 -15.27
CA GLY A 75 -8.28 -1.39 -16.33
C GLY A 75 -9.67 -1.99 -16.12
N LEU A 76 -10.00 -2.40 -14.88
CA LEU A 76 -11.32 -2.92 -14.53
C LEU A 76 -12.41 -1.85 -14.67
N ALA A 77 -12.17 -0.65 -14.13
CA ALA A 77 -13.12 0.46 -14.23
C ALA A 77 -13.40 0.87 -15.68
N SER A 78 -12.35 1.03 -16.49
CA SER A 78 -12.47 1.35 -17.91
C SER A 78 -13.19 0.25 -18.70
N THR A 79 -12.94 -1.02 -18.37
CA THR A 79 -13.63 -2.15 -19.02
C THR A 79 -15.14 -2.08 -18.77
N ILE A 80 -15.55 -1.82 -17.53
CA ILE A 80 -16.97 -1.67 -17.17
C ILE A 80 -17.56 -0.45 -17.90
N ALA A 81 -16.88 0.70 -17.83
CA ALA A 81 -17.35 1.94 -18.42
C ALA A 81 -17.53 1.83 -19.94
N ILE A 82 -16.52 1.36 -20.68
CA ILE A 82 -16.57 1.25 -22.14
C ILE A 82 -17.68 0.28 -22.58
N ARG A 83 -17.78 -0.88 -21.94
CA ARG A 83 -18.84 -1.87 -22.26
C ARG A 83 -20.22 -1.30 -22.01
N TYR A 84 -20.42 -0.62 -20.87
CA TYR A 84 -21.70 0.00 -20.56
C TYR A 84 -22.03 1.13 -21.55
N SER A 85 -21.07 2.00 -21.86
CA SER A 85 -21.30 3.14 -22.77
C SER A 85 -21.62 2.71 -24.21
N ALA A 86 -21.06 1.60 -24.68
CA ALA A 86 -21.38 1.05 -25.99
C ALA A 86 -22.82 0.51 -26.10
N CYS A 87 -23.38 0.00 -25.00
CA CYS A 87 -24.73 -0.55 -24.97
C CYS A 87 -25.78 0.46 -24.53
N ARG A 88 -25.42 1.39 -23.64
CA ARG A 88 -26.34 2.41 -23.14
C ARG A 88 -26.61 3.41 -24.25
N ARG A 89 -27.87 3.49 -24.67
CA ARG A 89 -28.36 4.50 -25.60
C ARG A 89 -29.08 5.58 -24.81
N GLN A 90 -28.82 6.85 -25.13
CA GLN A 90 -29.51 7.99 -24.54
C GLN A 90 -29.27 9.25 -25.38
N PHE A 91 -30.33 10.03 -25.61
CA PHE A 91 -30.36 11.18 -26.53
C PHE A 91 -30.09 10.82 -27.99
N GLY A 92 -30.56 11.64 -28.92
CA GLY A 92 -30.52 11.36 -30.35
C GLY A 92 -30.92 12.57 -31.18
N LYS A 93 -30.60 12.57 -32.49
CA LYS A 93 -30.96 13.69 -33.37
C LYS A 93 -32.48 13.85 -33.52
N THR A 94 -33.22 12.76 -33.39
CA THR A 94 -34.67 12.72 -33.51
C THR A 94 -35.27 11.91 -32.37
N LYS A 95 -36.56 12.15 -32.09
CA LYS A 95 -37.29 11.44 -31.04
C LYS A 95 -37.42 9.95 -31.42
N GLY A 96 -36.86 9.07 -30.60
CA GLY A 96 -36.89 7.62 -30.79
C GLY A 96 -35.64 7.00 -31.43
N ASP A 97 -34.70 7.82 -31.92
CA ASP A 97 -33.41 7.35 -32.45
C ASP A 97 -32.26 7.68 -31.47
N GLU A 98 -32.27 7.02 -30.32
CA GLU A 98 -31.21 7.23 -29.32
C GLU A 98 -29.89 6.64 -29.78
N LEU A 99 -28.78 7.34 -29.55
CA LEU A 99 -27.43 6.89 -29.88
C LEU A 99 -26.71 6.30 -28.66
N PRO A 100 -25.75 5.38 -28.85
CA PRO A 100 -24.82 4.99 -27.78
C PRO A 100 -24.16 6.22 -27.15
N VAL A 101 -23.88 6.15 -25.85
CA VAL A 101 -23.32 7.28 -25.10
C VAL A 101 -21.79 7.42 -25.23
N ILE A 102 -21.14 6.50 -25.97
CA ILE A 102 -19.72 6.60 -26.36
C ILE A 102 -19.54 7.19 -27.75
#